data_AF-A0A351XDN7-F1
#
_entry.id   AF-A0A351XDN7-F1
#
_cell.length_a   1.000
_cell.length_b   1.000
_cell.length_c   1.000
_cell.angle_alpha   90.00
_cell.angle_beta   90.00
_cell.angle_gamma   90.00
#
_symmetry.space_group_name_H-M   'P 1'
#
loop_
_entity.id
_entity.type
_entity.pdbx_description
1 polymer ?
#
loop_
_entity_poly.entity_id
_entity_poly.type
_entity_poly.pdbx_seq_one_letter_code
_entity_poly.pdbx_strand_id
1 'polypeptide(L)'
;MKKTLITLLLVGGLAALLATVLTRPGEAGSATPGVDRAIAETVTIRTLTDEMTIRGELRRDELQSINSSTDGRISGIGVEAGEVVAEGDALFSIDGRQTVAVAGHFAFYRQLDVGSDGHDVLQLETILEGAGYEVGDVDGLYTEETRSGLAAWQADHGYAGTTAEVNEEVTVSLQGNPAGYTVGAVNAVSVR
;
A
#
# COMPACT_ATOMS: atom_id res chain seq x y z
N MET A 1 105.36 68.69 32.88
CA MET A 1 104.63 67.40 32.94
C MET A 1 103.14 67.52 33.32
N LYS A 2 102.52 68.72 33.33
CA LYS A 2 101.10 68.92 33.71
C LYS A 2 100.16 69.27 32.54
N LYS A 3 100.68 69.70 31.38
CA LYS A 3 99.87 70.07 30.20
C LYS A 3 99.49 68.88 29.31
N THR A 4 100.31 67.83 29.26
CA THR A 4 100.04 66.62 28.46
C THR A 4 98.95 65.72 29.06
N LEU A 5 98.71 65.80 30.36
CA LEU A 5 97.72 64.96 31.05
C LEU A 5 96.27 65.39 30.78
N ILE A 6 96.02 66.71 30.60
CA ILE A 6 94.67 67.26 30.39
C ILE A 6 94.19 67.01 28.96
N THR A 7 95.09 67.08 27.97
CA THR A 7 94.75 66.81 26.56
C THR A 7 94.38 65.35 26.33
N LEU A 8 95.00 64.42 27.07
CA LEU A 8 94.72 62.99 26.95
C LEU A 8 93.34 62.64 27.56
N LEU A 9 92.91 63.38 28.59
CA LEU A 9 91.63 63.18 29.25
C LEU A 9 90.45 63.75 28.43
N LEU A 10 90.67 64.84 27.67
CA LEU A 10 89.65 65.41 26.77
C LEU A 10 89.42 64.55 25.51
N VAL A 11 90.48 63.94 24.97
CA VAL A 11 90.39 63.05 23.79
C VAL A 11 89.77 61.70 24.16
N GLY A 12 90.05 61.19 25.38
CA GLY A 12 89.41 59.97 25.89
C GLY A 12 87.90 60.10 26.09
N GLY A 13 87.42 61.26 26.55
CA GLY A 13 85.99 61.52 26.75
C GLY A 13 85.18 61.57 25.45
N LEU A 14 85.76 62.10 24.37
CA LEU A 14 85.10 62.19 23.06
C LEU A 14 85.06 60.82 22.34
N ALA A 15 86.10 60.00 22.52
CA ALA A 15 86.14 58.65 21.96
C ALA A 15 85.13 57.69 22.64
N ALA A 16 84.90 57.84 23.95
CA ALA A 16 83.93 57.04 24.70
C ALA A 16 82.46 57.36 24.32
N LEU A 17 82.16 58.62 24.00
CA LEU A 17 80.84 59.04 23.51
C LEU A 17 80.60 58.62 22.05
N LEU A 18 81.63 58.58 21.20
CA LEU A 18 81.51 58.10 19.83
C LEU A 18 81.37 56.57 19.77
N ALA A 19 82.03 55.84 20.68
CA ALA A 19 81.95 54.38 20.75
C ALA A 19 80.55 53.89 21.17
N THR A 20 79.86 54.60 22.07
CA THR A 20 78.54 54.19 22.57
C THR A 20 77.39 54.42 21.58
N VAL A 21 77.56 55.31 20.59
CA VAL A 21 76.57 55.51 19.52
C VAL A 21 76.72 54.47 18.39
N LEU A 22 77.93 53.96 18.15
CA LEU A 22 78.18 52.92 17.14
C LEU A 22 77.84 51.50 17.62
N THR A 23 77.79 51.24 18.92
CA THR A 23 77.49 49.91 19.48
C THR A 23 76.00 49.71 19.79
N ARG A 24 75.09 50.37 19.06
CA ARG A 24 73.67 49.95 19.07
C ARG A 24 73.52 48.77 18.11
N PRO A 25 73.27 47.55 18.59
CA PRO A 25 73.00 46.42 17.71
C PRO A 25 71.62 46.66 17.11
N GLY A 26 71.58 47.18 15.88
CA GLY A 26 70.41 47.11 15.05
C GLY A 26 70.22 45.67 14.62
N GLU A 27 69.50 44.88 15.42
CA GLU A 27 68.88 43.63 14.99
C GLU A 27 67.81 43.95 13.93
N ALA A 28 68.27 44.31 12.73
CA ALA A 28 67.48 44.19 11.53
C ALA A 28 67.51 42.70 11.14
N GLY A 29 66.75 41.90 11.89
CA GLY A 29 66.40 40.55 11.47
C GLY A 29 65.82 40.63 10.07
N SER A 30 66.59 40.15 9.09
CA SER A 30 66.09 39.95 7.74
C SER A 30 65.08 38.81 7.80
N ALA A 31 63.82 39.14 8.02
CA ALA A 31 62.71 38.24 7.73
C ALA A 31 62.73 38.01 6.22
N THR A 32 63.38 36.93 5.79
CA THR A 32 63.05 36.35 4.49
C THR A 32 61.58 35.98 4.62
N PRO A 33 60.66 36.56 3.82
CA PRO A 33 59.30 36.08 3.82
C PRO A 33 59.41 34.62 3.43
N GLY A 34 59.14 33.71 4.37
CA GLY A 34 58.89 32.32 4.04
C GLY A 34 57.77 32.39 3.01
N VAL A 35 58.10 32.11 1.75
CA VAL A 35 57.09 31.92 0.72
C VAL A 35 56.24 30.78 1.24
N ASP A 36 55.08 31.14 1.77
CA ASP A 36 54.06 30.20 2.18
C ASP A 36 53.62 29.50 0.89
N ARG A 37 54.28 28.38 0.59
CA ARG A 37 54.03 27.62 -0.63
C ARG A 37 52.73 26.87 -0.43
N ALA A 38 51.62 27.58 -0.60
CA ALA A 38 50.33 26.96 -0.80
C ALA A 38 50.40 26.07 -2.04
N ILE A 39 50.30 24.76 -1.85
CA ILE A 39 50.06 23.83 -2.95
C ILE A 39 48.60 24.08 -3.35
N ALA A 40 48.40 24.85 -4.41
CA ALA A 40 47.07 25.16 -4.93
C ALA A 40 46.52 23.95 -5.69
N GLU A 41 45.49 23.32 -5.15
CA GLU A 41 44.68 22.35 -5.90
C GLU A 41 43.70 23.11 -6.81
N THR A 42 43.47 22.61 -8.02
CA THR A 42 42.61 23.32 -9.00
C THR A 42 41.15 23.22 -8.57
N VAL A 43 40.43 24.35 -8.58
CA VAL A 43 39.00 24.39 -8.26
C VAL A 43 38.21 23.66 -9.34
N THR A 44 37.54 22.58 -8.96
CA THR A 44 36.66 21.79 -9.83
C THR A 44 35.20 21.95 -9.42
N ILE A 45 34.32 22.23 -10.38
CA ILE A 45 32.88 22.16 -10.17
C ILE A 45 32.48 20.68 -10.16
N ARG A 46 31.87 20.23 -9.07
CA ARG A 46 31.33 18.87 -8.93
C ARG A 46 29.94 18.95 -8.30
N THR A 47 29.08 18.00 -8.66
CA THR A 47 27.79 17.84 -8.00
C THR A 47 28.02 17.16 -6.65
N LEU A 48 27.45 17.72 -5.59
CA LEU A 48 27.45 17.09 -4.28
C LEU A 48 26.19 16.22 -4.17
N THR A 49 26.38 14.92 -3.94
CA THR A 49 25.28 13.99 -3.70
C THR A 49 25.17 13.78 -2.20
N ASP A 50 24.01 14.12 -1.64
CA ASP A 50 23.66 13.79 -0.26
C ASP A 50 22.86 12.49 -0.28
N GLU A 51 23.43 11.44 0.30
CA GLU A 51 22.81 10.11 0.35
C GLU A 51 22.30 9.85 1.76
N MET A 52 20.97 9.86 1.93
CA MET A 52 20.33 9.57 3.20
C MET A 52 19.69 8.18 3.15
N THR A 53 20.23 7.24 3.93
CA THR A 53 19.63 5.91 4.11
C THR A 53 18.58 5.96 5.22
N ILE A 54 17.30 5.82 4.84
CA ILE A 54 16.19 5.65 5.80
C ILE A 54 15.97 4.15 6.01
N ARG A 55 15.95 3.73 7.27
CA ARG A 55 15.54 2.37 7.68
C ARG A 55 14.12 2.45 8.20
N GLY A 56 13.21 1.67 7.62
CA GLY A 56 11.82 1.56 8.06
C GLY A 56 11.44 0.10 8.29
N GLU A 57 10.48 -0.12 9.18
CA GLU A 57 9.83 -1.42 9.36
C GLU A 57 8.53 -1.42 8.58
N LEU A 58 8.33 -2.44 7.72
CA LEU A 58 7.03 -2.68 7.11
C LEU A 58 6.18 -3.47 8.11
N ARG A 59 5.08 -2.89 8.55
CA ARG A 59 4.14 -3.54 9.46
C ARG A 59 2.80 -3.74 8.75
N ARG A 60 2.11 -4.84 9.08
CA ARG A 60 0.74 -5.06 8.63
C ARG A 60 -0.18 -4.13 9.42
N ASP A 61 -0.97 -3.34 8.70
CA ASP A 61 -1.70 -2.21 9.30
C ASP A 61 -3.01 -2.64 9.99
N GLU A 62 -3.60 -3.79 9.62
CA GLU A 62 -4.94 -4.13 10.12
C GLU A 62 -5.17 -5.64 10.30
N LEU A 63 -5.73 -6.00 11.45
CA LEU A 63 -6.36 -7.30 11.68
C LEU A 63 -7.87 -7.10 11.47
N GLN A 64 -8.42 -7.65 10.39
CA GLN A 64 -9.87 -7.63 10.18
C GLN A 64 -10.52 -8.77 10.96
N SER A 65 -11.58 -8.44 11.71
CA SER A 65 -12.41 -9.44 12.38
C SER A 65 -13.54 -9.84 11.44
N ILE A 66 -13.56 -11.11 11.04
CA ILE A 66 -14.65 -11.68 10.24
C ILE A 66 -15.76 -12.12 11.20
N ASN A 67 -16.95 -11.55 11.01
CA ASN A 67 -18.16 -11.98 11.73
C ASN A 67 -18.97 -12.91 10.84
N SER A 68 -19.47 -14.01 11.39
CA SER A 68 -20.44 -14.86 10.68
C SER A 68 -21.82 -14.20 10.74
N SER A 69 -22.52 -14.16 9.60
CA SER A 69 -23.94 -13.77 9.53
C SER A 69 -24.88 -14.90 9.97
N THR A 70 -24.34 -16.12 10.15
CA THR A 70 -25.10 -17.31 10.51
C THR A 70 -24.64 -17.86 11.85
N ASP A 71 -25.60 -18.13 12.74
CA ASP A 71 -25.37 -18.86 13.97
C ASP A 71 -25.11 -20.35 13.69
N GLY A 72 -24.25 -20.97 14.48
CA GLY A 72 -24.00 -22.41 14.40
C GLY A 72 -22.72 -22.84 15.13
N ARG A 73 -22.38 -24.12 15.04
CA ARG A 73 -21.15 -24.65 15.66
C ARG A 73 -20.00 -24.63 14.66
N ILE A 74 -18.87 -24.07 15.09
CA ILE A 74 -17.61 -24.20 14.33
C ILE A 74 -17.24 -25.68 14.26
N SER A 75 -17.21 -26.19 13.03
CA SER A 75 -17.00 -27.59 12.68
C SER A 75 -15.65 -27.86 12.02
N GLY A 76 -14.98 -26.81 11.54
CA GLY A 76 -13.64 -26.88 10.97
C GLY A 76 -13.01 -25.49 10.83
N ILE A 77 -11.68 -25.46 10.84
CA ILE A 77 -10.86 -24.30 10.48
C ILE A 77 -10.05 -24.72 9.26
N GLY A 78 -10.18 -24.00 8.16
CA GLY A 78 -9.58 -24.33 6.87
C GLY A 78 -8.27 -23.60 6.60
N VAL A 79 -7.90 -22.63 7.44
CA VAL A 79 -6.69 -21.81 7.29
C VAL A 79 -5.80 -21.85 8.53
N GLU A 80 -4.49 -21.76 8.34
CA GLU A 80 -3.51 -21.68 9.41
C GLU A 80 -3.12 -20.23 9.76
N ALA A 81 -2.65 -20.02 10.99
CA ALA A 81 -2.21 -18.71 11.43
C ALA A 81 -0.98 -18.25 10.63
N GLY A 82 -1.12 -17.16 9.88
CA GLY A 82 -0.07 -16.60 9.03
C GLY A 82 -0.14 -17.03 7.56
N GLU A 83 -1.09 -17.90 7.21
CA GLU A 83 -1.38 -18.27 5.83
C GLU A 83 -1.90 -17.08 5.02
N VAL A 84 -1.55 -17.06 3.72
CA VAL A 84 -2.09 -16.10 2.76
C VAL A 84 -3.33 -16.72 2.13
N VAL A 85 -4.47 -16.08 2.33
CA VAL A 85 -5.76 -16.50 1.77
C VAL A 85 -5.95 -15.88 0.39
N ALA A 86 -6.32 -16.72 -0.58
CA ALA A 86 -6.76 -16.32 -1.91
C ALA A 86 -8.30 -16.38 -2.02
N GLU A 87 -8.83 -15.77 -3.08
CA GLU A 87 -10.25 -15.90 -3.44
C GLU A 87 -10.56 -17.37 -3.77
N GLY A 88 -11.68 -17.88 -3.26
CA GLY A 88 -12.07 -19.29 -3.38
C GLY A 88 -11.61 -20.19 -2.22
N ASP A 89 -10.72 -19.72 -1.34
CA ASP A 89 -10.24 -20.54 -0.23
C ASP A 89 -11.31 -20.72 0.85
N ALA A 90 -11.42 -21.93 1.40
CA ALA A 90 -12.29 -22.22 2.52
C ALA A 90 -11.65 -21.76 3.85
N LEU A 91 -12.23 -20.76 4.49
CA LEU A 91 -11.69 -20.17 5.72
C LEU A 91 -11.99 -21.02 6.96
N PHE A 92 -13.25 -21.37 7.13
CA PHE A 92 -13.75 -22.16 8.25
C PHE A 92 -15.03 -22.86 7.84
N SER A 93 -15.61 -23.67 8.73
CA SER A 93 -16.88 -24.32 8.48
C SER A 93 -17.81 -24.24 9.68
N ILE A 94 -19.08 -23.94 9.44
CA ILE A 94 -20.15 -23.93 10.44
C ILE A 94 -21.13 -25.05 10.13
N ASP A 95 -21.32 -25.97 11.07
CA ASP A 95 -22.20 -27.14 10.93
C ASP A 95 -21.95 -27.95 9.64
N GLY A 96 -20.67 -28.08 9.26
CA GLY A 96 -20.23 -28.80 8.05
C GLY A 96 -20.26 -27.98 6.76
N ARG A 97 -20.77 -26.74 6.77
CA ARG A 97 -20.79 -25.85 5.60
C ARG A 97 -19.58 -24.94 5.59
N GLN A 98 -18.80 -24.98 4.51
CA GLN A 98 -17.62 -24.14 4.35
C GLN A 98 -18.01 -22.66 4.22
N THR A 99 -17.15 -21.77 4.67
CA THR A 99 -17.23 -20.33 4.40
C THR A 99 -16.06 -19.98 3.50
N VAL A 100 -16.37 -19.58 2.28
CA VAL A 100 -15.39 -19.34 1.21
C VAL A 100 -15.01 -17.86 1.18
N ALA A 101 -13.72 -17.58 1.00
CA ALA A 101 -13.20 -16.24 0.83
C ALA A 101 -13.60 -15.68 -0.55
N VAL A 102 -14.17 -14.48 -0.56
CA VAL A 102 -14.54 -13.76 -1.77
C VAL A 102 -14.06 -12.32 -1.67
N ALA A 103 -13.68 -11.72 -2.80
CA ALA A 103 -13.33 -10.30 -2.86
C ALA A 103 -14.59 -9.43 -2.90
N GLY A 104 -14.93 -8.85 -1.76
CA GLY A 104 -16.06 -7.94 -1.63
C GLY A 104 -15.68 -6.65 -0.92
N HIS A 105 -16.44 -5.59 -1.18
CA HIS A 105 -16.28 -4.31 -0.47
C HIS A 105 -17.10 -4.26 0.82
N PHE A 106 -18.14 -5.08 0.92
CA PHE A 106 -19.00 -5.17 2.08
C PHE A 106 -19.57 -6.59 2.24
N ALA A 107 -20.03 -6.89 3.45
CA ALA A 107 -20.76 -8.12 3.73
C ALA A 107 -22.18 -8.06 3.14
N PHE A 108 -22.67 -9.18 2.59
CA PHE A 108 -24.06 -9.30 2.16
C PHE A 108 -25.00 -9.15 3.37
N TYR A 109 -26.00 -8.29 3.25
CA TYR A 109 -26.88 -7.88 4.36
C TYR A 109 -28.35 -8.29 4.17
N ARG A 110 -28.69 -8.93 3.05
CA ARG A 110 -30.02 -9.48 2.77
C ARG A 110 -29.88 -10.76 1.95
N GLN A 111 -30.97 -11.51 1.89
CA GLN A 111 -31.10 -12.59 0.92
C GLN A 111 -31.28 -12.00 -0.48
N LEU A 112 -30.58 -12.59 -1.45
CA LEU A 112 -30.67 -12.23 -2.86
C LEU A 112 -31.38 -13.35 -3.61
N ASP A 113 -32.26 -12.95 -4.53
CA ASP A 113 -33.01 -13.84 -5.41
C ASP A 113 -33.41 -13.10 -6.69
N VAL A 114 -33.96 -13.81 -7.67
CA VAL A 114 -34.40 -13.26 -8.96
C VAL A 114 -35.30 -12.05 -8.75
N GLY A 115 -34.96 -10.94 -9.43
CA GLY A 115 -35.62 -9.64 -9.30
C GLY A 115 -35.05 -8.75 -8.19
N SER A 116 -34.06 -9.21 -7.43
CA SER A 116 -33.29 -8.33 -6.53
C SER A 116 -32.48 -7.33 -7.34
N ASP A 117 -32.44 -6.08 -6.89
CA ASP A 117 -31.68 -5.01 -7.54
C ASP A 117 -30.85 -4.26 -6.50
N GLY A 118 -29.57 -4.00 -6.79
CA GLY A 118 -28.72 -3.14 -5.97
C GLY A 118 -27.23 -3.47 -6.03
N HIS A 119 -26.45 -2.72 -5.23
CA HIS A 119 -24.99 -2.86 -5.19
C HIS A 119 -24.51 -4.22 -4.68
N ASP A 120 -25.27 -4.88 -3.82
CA ASP A 120 -24.97 -6.22 -3.34
C ASP A 120 -25.13 -7.28 -4.43
N VAL A 121 -26.13 -7.14 -5.30
CA VAL A 121 -26.24 -7.99 -6.50
C VAL A 121 -25.06 -7.76 -7.44
N LEU A 122 -24.72 -6.50 -7.72
CA LEU A 122 -23.58 -6.16 -8.58
C LEU A 122 -22.27 -6.75 -8.03
N GLN A 123 -22.08 -6.71 -6.71
CA GLN A 123 -20.93 -7.33 -6.06
C GLN A 123 -20.93 -8.85 -6.26
N LEU A 124 -22.09 -9.51 -6.08
CA LEU A 124 -22.21 -10.95 -6.31
C LEU A 124 -21.85 -11.32 -7.75
N GLU A 125 -22.42 -10.63 -8.72
CA GLU A 125 -22.17 -10.86 -10.15
C GLU A 125 -20.69 -10.67 -10.49
N THR A 126 -20.06 -9.60 -10.00
CA THR A 126 -18.63 -9.35 -10.20
C THR A 126 -17.76 -10.47 -9.60
N ILE A 127 -18.11 -10.96 -8.41
CA ILE A 127 -17.41 -12.08 -7.75
C ILE A 127 -17.54 -13.35 -8.59
N LEU A 128 -18.75 -13.67 -9.04
CA LEU A 128 -19.02 -14.87 -9.83
C LEU A 128 -18.34 -14.82 -11.20
N GLU A 129 -18.42 -13.69 -11.90
CA GLU A 129 -17.73 -13.47 -13.18
C GLU A 129 -16.20 -13.58 -13.01
N GLY A 130 -15.64 -12.95 -11.97
CA GLY A 130 -14.22 -13.02 -11.65
C GLY A 130 -13.74 -14.44 -11.32
N ALA A 131 -14.61 -15.25 -10.71
CA ALA A 131 -14.36 -16.66 -10.44
C ALA A 131 -14.63 -17.59 -11.66
N GLY A 132 -15.10 -17.04 -12.78
CA GLY A 132 -15.29 -17.76 -14.04
C GLY A 132 -16.68 -18.38 -14.25
N TYR A 133 -17.70 -17.94 -13.49
CA TYR A 133 -19.08 -18.40 -13.63
C TYR A 133 -19.87 -17.44 -14.51
N GLU A 134 -20.69 -18.00 -15.41
CA GLU A 134 -21.55 -17.22 -16.29
C GLU A 134 -22.75 -16.67 -15.50
N VAL A 135 -22.90 -15.35 -15.47
CA VAL A 135 -23.99 -14.63 -14.76
C VAL A 135 -24.83 -13.74 -15.66
N GLY A 136 -24.54 -13.69 -16.97
CA GLY A 136 -25.17 -12.75 -17.89
C GLY A 136 -24.52 -11.37 -17.82
N ASP A 137 -25.33 -10.31 -17.87
CA ASP A 137 -24.87 -8.93 -17.73
C ASP A 137 -24.58 -8.60 -16.25
N VAL A 138 -23.40 -8.02 -15.96
CA VAL A 138 -23.03 -7.53 -14.62
C VAL A 138 -23.57 -6.11 -14.44
N ASP A 139 -24.84 -6.00 -14.06
CA ASP A 139 -25.56 -4.72 -13.99
C ASP A 139 -26.23 -4.45 -12.63
N GLY A 140 -26.18 -5.40 -11.70
CA GLY A 140 -26.79 -5.29 -10.38
C GLY A 140 -28.27 -5.68 -10.33
N LEU A 141 -28.81 -6.30 -11.38
CA LEU A 141 -30.12 -6.93 -11.40
C LEU A 141 -29.97 -8.46 -11.37
N TYR A 142 -30.49 -9.09 -10.33
CA TYR A 142 -30.36 -10.52 -10.15
C TYR A 142 -31.29 -11.24 -11.12
N THR A 143 -30.72 -11.82 -12.17
CA THR A 143 -31.46 -12.55 -13.20
C THR A 143 -31.40 -14.06 -13.01
N GLU A 144 -32.07 -14.78 -13.91
CA GLU A 144 -31.97 -16.24 -14.03
C GLU A 144 -30.57 -16.74 -14.37
N GLU A 145 -29.80 -15.92 -15.09
CA GLU A 145 -28.41 -16.20 -15.42
C GLU A 145 -27.54 -16.08 -14.16
N THR A 146 -27.72 -14.99 -13.39
CA THR A 146 -27.07 -14.82 -12.07
C THR A 146 -27.40 -16.00 -11.13
N ARG A 147 -28.66 -16.44 -11.09
CA ARG A 147 -29.08 -17.62 -10.31
C ARG A 147 -28.33 -18.88 -10.71
N SER A 148 -28.20 -19.10 -12.02
CA SER A 148 -27.52 -20.27 -12.57
C SER A 148 -26.03 -20.26 -12.28
N GLY A 149 -25.37 -19.11 -12.44
CA GLY A 149 -23.96 -18.92 -12.08
C GLY A 149 -23.72 -19.13 -10.58
N LEU A 150 -24.58 -18.59 -9.72
CA LEU A 150 -24.51 -18.83 -8.28
C LEU A 150 -24.69 -20.31 -7.94
N ALA A 151 -25.64 -21.00 -8.55
CA ALA A 151 -25.88 -22.41 -8.30
C ALA A 151 -24.66 -23.28 -8.71
N ALA A 152 -24.01 -22.96 -9.82
CA ALA A 152 -22.77 -23.62 -10.24
C ALA A 152 -21.63 -23.36 -9.25
N TRP A 153 -21.41 -22.09 -8.85
CA TRP A 153 -20.43 -21.73 -7.83
C TRP A 153 -20.70 -22.45 -6.51
N GLN A 154 -21.97 -22.56 -6.14
CA GLN A 154 -22.38 -23.23 -4.92
C GLN A 154 -22.09 -24.74 -4.98
N ALA A 155 -22.34 -25.37 -6.11
CA ALA A 155 -22.06 -26.79 -6.31
C ALA A 155 -20.57 -27.11 -6.18
N ASP A 156 -19.70 -26.30 -6.78
CA ASP A 156 -18.25 -26.48 -6.77
C ASP A 156 -17.64 -26.35 -5.36
N HIS A 157 -18.28 -25.59 -4.48
CA HIS A 157 -17.89 -25.43 -3.08
C HIS A 157 -18.66 -26.35 -2.11
N GLY A 158 -19.35 -27.36 -2.62
CA GLY A 158 -19.98 -28.39 -1.79
C GLY A 158 -21.28 -27.95 -1.10
N TYR A 159 -21.92 -26.88 -1.58
CA TYR A 159 -23.24 -26.45 -1.10
C TYR A 159 -24.40 -27.15 -1.80
N ALA A 160 -24.12 -28.07 -2.74
CA ALA A 160 -25.14 -28.85 -3.46
C ALA A 160 -26.08 -29.60 -2.48
N GLY A 161 -27.32 -29.12 -2.38
CA GLY A 161 -28.33 -29.63 -1.44
C GLY A 161 -29.07 -28.54 -0.67
N THR A 162 -28.58 -27.30 -0.68
CA THR A 162 -29.42 -26.14 -0.37
C THR A 162 -30.16 -25.76 -1.65
N THR A 163 -31.47 -25.99 -1.67
CA THR A 163 -32.33 -25.52 -2.75
C THR A 163 -32.21 -23.99 -2.81
N ALA A 164 -31.53 -23.43 -3.81
CA ALA A 164 -31.98 -22.15 -4.36
C ALA A 164 -33.42 -22.43 -4.79
N GLU A 165 -34.39 -21.71 -4.21
CA GLU A 165 -35.79 -22.09 -4.30
C GLU A 165 -36.23 -22.43 -5.73
N VAL A 166 -37.16 -23.39 -5.74
CA VAL A 166 -37.89 -24.00 -6.83
C VAL A 166 -37.97 -23.09 -8.06
N ASN A 167 -37.72 -23.63 -9.27
CA ASN A 167 -38.22 -23.02 -10.50
C ASN A 167 -39.73 -22.78 -10.32
N GLU A 168 -40.14 -21.57 -9.93
CA GLU A 168 -41.54 -21.18 -9.92
C GLU A 168 -41.98 -21.08 -11.38
N GLU A 169 -42.35 -22.22 -11.96
CA GLU A 169 -43.14 -22.26 -13.18
C GLU A 169 -44.53 -21.73 -12.81
N VAL A 170 -44.69 -20.40 -12.87
CA VAL A 170 -45.99 -19.76 -12.70
C VAL A 170 -46.83 -20.05 -13.94
N THR A 171 -47.49 -21.22 -13.94
CA THR A 171 -48.53 -21.53 -14.91
C THR A 171 -49.74 -20.64 -14.64
N VAL A 172 -49.81 -19.48 -15.30
CA VAL A 172 -51.00 -18.63 -15.28
C VAL A 172 -52.11 -19.33 -16.08
N SER A 173 -52.89 -20.16 -15.41
CA SER A 173 -54.13 -20.70 -15.97
C SER A 173 -55.20 -19.60 -15.95
N LEU A 174 -55.40 -18.94 -17.08
CA LEU A 174 -56.60 -18.10 -17.27
C LEU A 174 -57.82 -19.02 -17.29
N GLN A 175 -58.47 -19.22 -16.14
CA GLN A 175 -59.79 -19.84 -16.11
C GLN A 175 -60.74 -18.96 -16.92
N GLY A 176 -61.34 -19.52 -17.96
CA GLY A 176 -62.28 -18.81 -18.83
C GLY A 176 -63.38 -18.17 -17.98
N ASN A 177 -63.36 -16.85 -17.87
CA ASN A 177 -64.44 -16.09 -17.25
C ASN A 177 -65.56 -15.97 -18.30
N PRO A 178 -66.71 -16.65 -18.11
CA PRO A 178 -67.79 -16.64 -19.10
C PRO A 178 -68.43 -15.24 -19.27
N ALA A 179 -68.11 -14.27 -18.41
CA ALA A 179 -68.66 -12.92 -18.45
C ALA A 179 -67.75 -11.88 -19.15
N GLY A 180 -66.56 -12.25 -19.62
CA GLY A 180 -65.57 -11.25 -20.06
C GLY A 180 -64.98 -11.48 -21.46
N TYR A 181 -64.42 -12.66 -21.75
CA TYR A 181 -63.63 -12.89 -22.96
C TYR A 181 -63.63 -14.38 -23.34
N THR A 182 -63.65 -14.69 -24.65
CA THR A 182 -63.48 -16.06 -25.17
C THR A 182 -62.02 -16.29 -25.51
N VAL A 183 -61.36 -17.24 -24.85
CA VAL A 183 -60.01 -17.69 -25.22
C VAL A 183 -60.14 -18.70 -26.36
N GLY A 184 -59.49 -18.43 -27.49
CA GLY A 184 -59.45 -19.33 -28.65
C GLY A 184 -58.69 -20.63 -28.35
N ALA A 185 -58.71 -21.58 -29.30
CA ALA A 185 -58.10 -22.90 -29.14
C ALA A 185 -56.65 -22.82 -28.63
N VAL A 186 -56.41 -23.37 -27.44
CA VAL A 186 -55.09 -23.45 -26.81
C VAL A 186 -54.24 -24.49 -27.55
N ASN A 187 -53.22 -24.05 -28.27
CA ASN A 187 -52.12 -24.92 -28.68
C ASN A 187 -51.08 -24.86 -27.57
N ALA A 188 -50.99 -25.92 -26.76
CA ALA A 188 -49.89 -26.09 -25.82
C ALA A 188 -48.61 -26.36 -26.62
N VAL A 189 -47.73 -25.37 -26.72
CA VAL A 189 -46.36 -25.57 -27.20
C VAL A 189 -45.49 -25.68 -25.95
N SER A 190 -44.99 -26.87 -25.69
CA SER A 190 -43.85 -27.05 -24.78
C SER A 190 -42.59 -26.66 -25.54
N VAL A 191 -41.97 -25.55 -25.16
CA VAL A 191 -40.58 -25.26 -25.57
C VAL A 191 -39.69 -25.96 -24.57
N ARG A 192 -38.77 -26.78 -25.08
CA ARG A 192 -37.84 -27.60 -24.31
C ARG A 192 -36.52 -26.87 -24.14
#